data_AF-A0AA39YDZ9-F1
#
_entry.id   AF-A0AA39YDZ9-F1
#
_cell.length_a   1.000
_cell.length_b   1.000
_cell.length_c   1.000
_cell.angle_alpha   90.00
_cell.angle_beta   90.00
_cell.angle_gamma   90.00
#
_symmetry.space_group_name_H-M   'P 1'
#
loop_
_entity.id
_entity.type
_entity.pdbx_description
1 polymer ?
#
loop_
_entity_poly.entity_id
_entity_poly.type
_entity_poly.pdbx_seq_one_letter_code
_entity_poly.pdbx_strand_id
1 'polypeptide(L)'
;MTFRNPTLKAQTPFVKPPFWVDYGLRVRIGGSTFINRSCMIMDTPVADVIIGERCNIGPNCIIVSVGHAMCAEERAGKQSSIGKPITIGDHVWIGANVTVLGGVTIGDGAVIGAGSVITGNIPPSAVAMGVPARVVRYLNQAPSGVVDYCATVNTLTEAMTYGRQLDRKEELELARLNSSLHALQQQKKALQQQHQSNGVLRSDRPLEVRQHGQGQPETILGWRLKHVVMAVLIFLFIAGPAVAWLLWLLLSQAWYSDTSFSPPLSSLF
;
A
#
# COMPACT_ATOMS: atom_id res chain seq x y z
N MET A 1 -21.03 -10.62 1.29
CA MET A 1 -20.27 -9.37 1.51
C MET A 1 -18.81 -9.68 1.20
N THR A 2 -18.38 -9.51 -0.05
CA THR A 2 -17.03 -9.89 -0.50
C THR A 2 -16.03 -8.79 -0.16
N PHE A 3 -15.11 -9.09 0.76
CA PHE A 3 -13.96 -8.24 1.05
C PHE A 3 -13.07 -8.23 -0.20
N ARG A 4 -13.04 -7.10 -0.92
CA ARG A 4 -12.11 -6.90 -2.04
C ARG A 4 -10.69 -6.84 -1.50
N ASN A 5 -9.78 -7.53 -2.17
CA ASN A 5 -8.34 -7.52 -1.92
C ASN A 5 -7.80 -6.08 -1.80
N PRO A 6 -7.19 -5.68 -0.67
CA PRO A 6 -6.78 -4.30 -0.41
C PRO A 6 -5.67 -3.76 -1.33
N THR A 7 -4.98 -4.62 -2.10
CA THR A 7 -3.90 -4.22 -3.02
C THR A 7 -4.39 -3.79 -4.41
N LEU A 8 -5.63 -4.07 -4.80
CA LEU A 8 -6.19 -3.64 -6.09
C LEU A 8 -7.23 -2.54 -5.87
N LYS A 9 -6.77 -1.30 -5.62
CA LYS A 9 -7.67 -0.13 -5.71
C LYS A 9 -8.10 0.05 -7.17
N ALA A 10 -9.37 0.40 -7.36
CA ALA A 10 -9.95 0.59 -8.69
C ALA A 10 -9.14 1.62 -9.49
N GLN A 11 -8.75 1.26 -10.71
CA GLN A 11 -8.08 2.18 -11.63
C GLN A 11 -9.00 3.32 -12.09
N THR A 12 -10.31 3.19 -11.91
CA THR A 12 -11.29 4.22 -12.27
C THR A 12 -11.56 5.17 -11.10
N PRO A 13 -11.73 6.48 -11.36
CA PRO A 13 -12.21 7.41 -10.34
C PRO A 13 -13.67 7.11 -9.98
N PHE A 14 -14.04 7.40 -8.74
CA PHE A 14 -15.41 7.29 -8.28
C PHE A 14 -15.96 8.67 -7.93
N VAL A 15 -16.97 9.11 -8.68
CA VAL A 15 -17.64 10.40 -8.52
C VAL A 15 -19.04 10.17 -7.99
N LYS A 16 -19.34 10.73 -6.82
CA LYS A 16 -20.62 10.53 -6.13
C LYS A 16 -21.62 11.60 -6.56
N PRO A 17 -22.78 11.24 -7.12
CA PRO A 17 -23.76 12.22 -7.57
C PRO A 17 -24.46 12.95 -6.39
N PRO A 18 -24.96 14.18 -6.61
CA PRO A 18 -24.85 14.95 -7.86
C PRO A 18 -23.44 15.48 -8.09
N PHE A 19 -23.06 15.66 -9.35
CA PHE A 19 -21.79 16.22 -9.78
C PHE A 19 -22.05 17.11 -11.01
N TRP A 20 -21.51 18.33 -10.99
CA TRP A 20 -21.70 19.29 -12.06
C TRP A 20 -20.39 19.56 -12.78
N VAL A 21 -20.47 19.63 -14.10
CA VAL A 21 -19.36 20.00 -14.97
C VAL A 21 -19.93 20.84 -16.13
N ASP A 22 -19.23 21.90 -16.52
CA ASP A 22 -19.71 22.79 -17.59
C ASP A 22 -19.55 22.13 -18.97
N TYR A 23 -18.31 21.74 -19.33
CA TYR A 23 -17.99 21.13 -20.62
C TYR A 23 -17.41 19.72 -20.45
N GLY A 24 -16.49 19.53 -19.51
CA GLY A 24 -15.82 18.26 -19.24
C GLY A 24 -14.78 17.82 -20.28
N LEU A 25 -14.61 18.57 -21.37
CA LEU A 25 -13.76 18.21 -22.52
C LEU A 25 -12.26 18.18 -22.17
N ARG A 26 -11.84 18.98 -21.19
CA ARG A 26 -10.44 19.12 -20.76
C ARG A 26 -10.24 18.77 -19.29
N VAL A 27 -11.21 18.07 -18.71
CA VAL A 27 -11.16 17.57 -17.34
C VAL A 27 -10.54 16.18 -17.33
N ARG A 28 -9.45 16.01 -16.59
CA ARG A 28 -8.76 14.73 -16.41
C ARG A 28 -8.76 14.36 -14.94
N ILE A 29 -9.24 13.17 -14.61
CA ILE A 29 -9.31 12.67 -13.23
C ILE A 29 -8.56 11.34 -13.16
N GLY A 30 -7.50 11.30 -12.35
CA GLY A 30 -6.66 10.15 -12.14
C GLY A 30 -7.37 8.98 -11.45
N GLY A 31 -6.79 7.79 -11.60
CA GLY A 31 -7.34 6.57 -11.04
C GLY A 31 -7.41 6.57 -9.52
N SER A 32 -8.33 5.78 -8.95
CA SER A 32 -8.54 5.68 -7.50
C SER A 32 -8.88 7.00 -6.79
N THR A 33 -9.19 8.08 -7.53
CA THR A 33 -9.65 9.34 -6.95
C THR A 33 -11.13 9.25 -6.59
N PHE A 34 -11.45 9.70 -5.38
CA PHE A 34 -12.81 9.77 -4.86
C PHE A 34 -13.28 11.23 -4.80
N ILE A 35 -14.41 11.52 -5.44
CA ILE A 35 -15.07 12.83 -5.40
C ILE A 35 -16.43 12.66 -4.74
N ASN A 36 -16.63 13.36 -3.62
CA ASN A 36 -17.88 13.26 -2.85
C ASN A 36 -18.99 14.12 -3.48
N ARG A 37 -20.18 14.06 -2.88
CA ARG A 37 -21.41 14.65 -3.43
C ARG A 37 -21.29 16.16 -3.63
N SER A 38 -22.07 16.64 -4.59
CA SER A 38 -22.34 18.05 -4.82
C SER A 38 -21.10 18.86 -5.18
N CYS A 39 -20.10 18.21 -5.77
CA CYS A 39 -18.94 18.93 -6.30
C CYS A 39 -19.25 19.50 -7.69
N MET A 40 -18.62 20.63 -8.00
CA MET A 40 -18.73 21.31 -9.28
C MET A 40 -17.34 21.57 -9.86
N ILE A 41 -17.18 21.27 -11.15
CA ILE A 41 -16.02 21.69 -11.95
C ILE A 41 -16.52 22.67 -13.01
N MET A 42 -16.26 23.95 -12.82
CA MET A 42 -16.57 25.01 -13.78
C MET A 42 -15.37 25.15 -14.72
N ASP A 43 -15.35 24.32 -15.77
CA ASP A 43 -14.28 24.25 -16.77
C ASP A 43 -14.56 25.13 -18.01
N THR A 44 -13.57 25.22 -18.90
CA THR A 44 -13.66 26.03 -20.12
C THR A 44 -12.88 25.38 -21.26
N PRO A 45 -13.27 25.57 -22.53
CA PRO A 45 -12.57 24.96 -23.67
C PRO A 45 -11.09 25.38 -23.84
N VAL A 46 -10.65 26.43 -23.13
CA VAL A 46 -9.33 27.04 -23.28
C VAL A 46 -8.36 26.76 -22.11
N ALA A 47 -8.77 25.97 -21.10
CA ALA A 47 -7.92 25.66 -19.95
C ALA A 47 -8.14 24.23 -19.43
N ASP A 48 -7.06 23.60 -18.97
CA ASP A 48 -7.11 22.25 -18.41
C ASP A 48 -7.52 22.25 -16.93
N VAL A 49 -8.28 21.23 -16.53
CA VAL A 49 -8.47 20.88 -15.12
C VAL A 49 -7.97 19.46 -14.91
N ILE A 50 -6.84 19.32 -14.23
CA ILE A 50 -6.18 18.04 -13.99
C ILE A 50 -6.28 17.71 -12.51
N ILE A 51 -6.80 16.54 -12.20
CA ILE A 51 -6.83 15.94 -10.86
C ILE A 51 -6.05 14.64 -10.92
N GLY A 52 -5.03 14.51 -10.07
CA GLY A 52 -4.17 13.35 -9.99
C GLY A 52 -4.87 12.10 -9.47
N GLU A 53 -4.07 11.08 -9.22
CA GLU A 53 -4.52 9.79 -8.70
C GLU A 53 -4.70 9.82 -7.18
N ARG A 54 -5.54 8.91 -6.69
CA ARG A 54 -5.69 8.61 -5.25
C ARG A 54 -6.06 9.83 -4.40
N CYS A 55 -6.68 10.83 -5.01
CA CYS A 55 -7.17 12.01 -4.31
C CYS A 55 -8.47 11.70 -3.55
N ASN A 56 -8.71 12.45 -2.47
CA ASN A 56 -9.98 12.46 -1.77
C ASN A 56 -10.53 13.88 -1.75
N ILE A 57 -11.64 14.12 -2.45
CA ILE A 57 -12.30 15.42 -2.51
C ILE A 57 -13.60 15.37 -1.69
N GLY A 58 -13.66 16.21 -0.67
CA GLY A 58 -14.81 16.36 0.23
C GLY A 58 -16.06 16.87 -0.49
N PRO A 59 -17.23 16.82 0.16
CA PRO A 59 -18.47 17.26 -0.46
C PRO A 59 -18.49 18.77 -0.68
N ASN A 60 -19.32 19.22 -1.62
CA ASN A 60 -19.56 20.64 -1.94
C ASN A 60 -18.30 21.41 -2.37
N CYS A 61 -17.29 20.74 -2.93
CA CYS A 61 -16.11 21.45 -3.44
C CYS A 61 -16.40 22.07 -4.81
N ILE A 62 -15.82 23.24 -5.05
CA ILE A 62 -15.94 23.96 -6.32
C ILE A 62 -14.54 24.18 -6.90
N ILE A 63 -14.32 23.68 -8.12
CA ILE A 63 -13.08 23.86 -8.87
C ILE A 63 -13.41 24.75 -10.06
N VAL A 64 -12.82 25.94 -10.13
CA VAL A 64 -13.23 27.00 -11.05
C VAL A 64 -12.05 27.47 -11.89
N SER A 65 -11.92 26.96 -13.12
CA SER A 65 -10.87 27.40 -14.06
C SER A 65 -11.26 28.65 -14.85
N VAL A 66 -12.55 28.96 -14.91
CA VAL A 66 -13.09 30.14 -15.57
C VAL A 66 -13.10 31.37 -14.67
N GLY A 67 -12.83 32.54 -15.26
CA GLY A 67 -13.00 33.84 -14.63
C GLY A 67 -13.43 34.87 -15.66
N HIS A 68 -13.46 36.14 -15.26
CA HIS A 68 -13.80 37.24 -16.13
C HIS A 68 -12.79 38.36 -16.08
N ALA A 69 -12.77 39.20 -17.12
CA ALA A 69 -12.06 40.46 -17.09
C ALA A 69 -12.47 41.30 -15.87
N MET A 70 -11.49 41.95 -15.23
CA MET A 70 -11.75 42.79 -14.07
C MET A 70 -12.40 44.11 -14.47
N CYS A 71 -11.98 44.68 -15.60
CA CYS A 71 -12.58 45.86 -16.22
C CYS A 71 -14.02 45.55 -16.65
N ALA A 72 -14.97 46.41 -16.25
CA ALA A 72 -16.39 46.16 -16.45
C ALA A 72 -16.76 46.21 -17.94
N GLU A 73 -16.16 47.15 -18.67
CA GLU A 73 -16.36 47.37 -20.11
C GLU A 73 -15.85 46.16 -20.90
N GLU A 74 -14.66 45.65 -20.56
CA GLU A 74 -14.10 44.43 -21.16
C GLU A 74 -14.96 43.20 -20.84
N ARG A 75 -15.48 43.11 -19.61
CA ARG A 75 -16.36 42.01 -19.18
C ARG A 75 -17.72 42.02 -19.88
N ALA A 76 -18.20 43.17 -20.34
CA ALA A 76 -19.43 43.28 -21.14
C ALA A 76 -19.23 42.90 -22.63
N GLY A 77 -17.98 42.78 -23.08
CA GLY A 77 -17.62 42.44 -24.45
C GLY A 77 -17.80 40.95 -24.79
N LYS A 78 -17.60 40.61 -26.08
CA LYS A 78 -17.79 39.25 -26.63
C LYS A 78 -16.76 38.21 -26.15
N GLN A 79 -15.65 38.63 -25.54
CA GLN A 79 -14.55 37.77 -25.07
C GLN A 79 -14.28 37.99 -23.57
N SER A 80 -15.35 37.96 -22.77
CA SER A 80 -15.27 38.31 -21.36
C SER A 80 -14.79 37.19 -20.43
N SER A 81 -14.75 35.94 -20.90
CA SER A 81 -14.34 34.77 -20.11
C SER A 81 -12.85 34.47 -20.28
N ILE A 82 -12.15 34.34 -19.17
CA ILE A 82 -10.72 33.98 -19.10
C ILE A 82 -10.62 32.57 -18.53
N GLY A 83 -9.84 31.69 -19.16
CA GLY A 83 -9.52 30.37 -18.61
C GLY A 83 -8.11 30.35 -18.03
N LYS A 84 -7.94 29.78 -16.84
CA LYS A 84 -6.63 29.49 -16.26
C LYS A 84 -6.57 28.05 -15.78
N PRO A 85 -5.50 27.29 -16.13
CA PRO A 85 -5.42 25.87 -15.82
C PRO A 85 -5.38 25.61 -14.31
N ILE A 86 -5.90 24.46 -13.89
CA ILE A 86 -5.81 23.97 -12.52
C ILE A 86 -5.13 22.61 -12.54
N THR A 87 -4.18 22.40 -11.64
CA THR A 87 -3.52 21.10 -11.45
C THR A 87 -3.58 20.71 -9.98
N ILE A 88 -4.21 19.59 -9.69
CA ILE A 88 -4.21 18.93 -8.38
C ILE A 88 -3.37 17.68 -8.54
N GLY A 89 -2.29 17.58 -7.78
CA GLY A 89 -1.36 16.45 -7.79
C GLY A 89 -1.94 15.16 -7.22
N ASP A 90 -1.09 14.16 -7.05
CA ASP A 90 -1.48 12.86 -6.53
C ASP A 90 -1.65 12.87 -5.02
N HIS A 91 -2.46 11.96 -4.47
CA HIS A 91 -2.63 11.78 -3.03
C HIS A 91 -3.15 13.02 -2.27
N VAL A 92 -3.71 14.00 -2.96
CA VAL A 92 -4.23 15.22 -2.34
C VAL A 92 -5.54 14.93 -1.58
N TRP A 93 -5.68 15.49 -0.38
CA TRP A 93 -6.94 15.53 0.35
C TRP A 93 -7.50 16.95 0.38
N ILE A 94 -8.70 17.11 -0.17
CA ILE A 94 -9.45 18.37 -0.14
C ILE A 94 -10.65 18.23 0.82
N GLY A 95 -10.70 19.06 1.86
CA GLY A 95 -11.80 19.12 2.82
C GLY A 95 -13.13 19.58 2.21
N ALA A 96 -14.22 19.46 2.98
CA ALA A 96 -15.55 19.89 2.52
C ALA A 96 -15.62 21.40 2.24
N ASN A 97 -16.47 21.81 1.30
CA ASN A 97 -16.73 23.22 0.96
C ASN A 97 -15.47 24.02 0.59
N VAL A 98 -14.50 23.40 -0.08
CA VAL A 98 -13.31 24.10 -0.59
C VAL A 98 -13.58 24.69 -1.97
N THR A 99 -13.04 25.87 -2.23
CA THR A 99 -13.01 26.49 -3.57
C THR A 99 -11.57 26.58 -4.10
N VAL A 100 -11.33 26.08 -5.30
CA VAL A 100 -10.03 26.17 -6.00
C VAL A 100 -10.17 27.09 -7.21
N LEU A 101 -9.38 28.16 -7.28
CA LEU A 101 -9.43 29.13 -8.36
C LEU A 101 -8.45 28.81 -9.49
N GLY A 102 -8.76 29.31 -10.68
CA GLY A 102 -7.96 29.11 -11.89
C GLY A 102 -6.54 29.65 -11.78
N GLY A 103 -5.58 28.89 -12.31
CA GLY A 103 -4.15 29.20 -12.28
C GLY A 103 -3.41 28.62 -11.07
N VAL A 104 -4.06 27.72 -10.32
CA VAL A 104 -3.51 27.10 -9.12
C VAL A 104 -2.96 25.69 -9.41
N THR A 105 -1.80 25.41 -8.84
CA THR A 105 -1.24 24.08 -8.66
C THR A 105 -1.27 23.68 -7.18
N ILE A 106 -1.88 22.55 -6.84
CA ILE A 106 -1.81 21.90 -5.53
C ILE A 106 -0.88 20.70 -5.66
N GLY A 107 0.25 20.73 -4.95
CA GLY A 107 1.26 19.68 -5.02
C GLY A 107 0.86 18.37 -4.35
N ASP A 108 1.60 17.31 -4.67
CA ASP A 108 1.30 15.94 -4.24
C ASP A 108 1.24 15.79 -2.72
N GLY A 109 0.29 15.01 -2.23
CA GLY A 109 0.09 14.72 -0.81
C GLY A 109 -0.33 15.94 0.03
N ALA A 110 -0.66 17.07 -0.60
CA ALA A 110 -1.15 18.24 0.13
C ALA A 110 -2.53 17.97 0.78
N VAL A 111 -2.78 18.64 1.90
CA VAL A 111 -4.05 18.56 2.65
C VAL A 111 -4.65 19.95 2.75
N ILE A 112 -5.88 20.09 2.25
CA ILE A 112 -6.63 21.33 2.28
C ILE A 112 -7.73 21.26 3.34
N GLY A 113 -7.67 22.16 4.32
CA GLY A 113 -8.70 22.26 5.35
C GLY A 113 -10.07 22.63 4.77
N ALA A 114 -11.15 22.14 5.39
CA ALA A 114 -12.51 22.45 4.98
C ALA A 114 -12.80 23.97 4.99
N GLY A 115 -13.65 24.42 4.07
CA GLY A 115 -14.05 25.84 3.95
C GLY A 115 -12.99 26.77 3.37
N SER A 116 -11.88 26.23 2.84
CA SER A 116 -10.77 27.04 2.36
C SER A 116 -10.99 27.56 0.93
N VAL A 117 -10.41 28.73 0.62
CA VAL A 117 -10.37 29.29 -0.74
C VAL A 117 -8.94 29.36 -1.23
N ILE A 118 -8.61 28.53 -2.21
CA ILE A 118 -7.27 28.41 -2.79
C ILE A 118 -7.13 29.43 -3.92
N THR A 119 -6.36 30.49 -3.65
CA THR A 119 -6.10 31.58 -4.59
C THR A 119 -4.67 31.55 -5.15
N GLY A 120 -3.84 30.59 -4.73
CA GLY A 120 -2.44 30.47 -5.12
C GLY A 120 -1.91 29.05 -4.90
N ASN A 121 -0.72 28.77 -5.43
CA ASN A 121 -0.14 27.43 -5.41
C ASN A 121 0.10 26.91 -3.99
N ILE A 122 -0.19 25.63 -3.78
CA ILE A 122 0.06 24.92 -2.53
C ILE A 122 1.22 23.93 -2.75
N PRO A 123 2.31 24.00 -1.97
CA PRO A 123 3.42 23.07 -2.10
C PRO A 123 3.02 21.60 -1.83
N PRO A 124 3.77 20.62 -2.36
CA PRO A 124 3.61 19.22 -2.00
C PRO A 124 3.72 19.01 -0.49
N SER A 125 2.97 18.04 0.03
CA SER A 125 2.94 17.64 1.45
C SER A 125 2.60 18.80 2.42
N ALA A 126 2.11 19.94 1.92
CA ALA A 126 1.70 21.05 2.76
C ALA A 126 0.28 20.83 3.28
N VAL A 127 0.04 21.24 4.53
CA VAL A 127 -1.31 21.43 5.06
C VAL A 127 -1.64 22.91 4.93
N ALA A 128 -2.69 23.22 4.17
CA ALA A 128 -3.12 24.60 3.95
C ALA A 128 -4.60 24.78 4.31
N MET A 129 -4.95 25.94 4.86
CA MET A 129 -6.34 26.25 5.20
C MET A 129 -6.62 27.75 5.28
N GLY A 130 -7.90 28.13 5.23
CA GLY A 130 -8.38 29.51 5.41
C GLY A 130 -8.88 30.19 4.14
N VAL A 131 -9.28 31.45 4.28
CA VAL A 131 -9.81 32.30 3.20
C VAL A 131 -9.11 33.67 3.24
N PRO A 132 -8.14 33.93 2.33
CA PRO A 132 -7.52 32.98 1.41
C PRO A 132 -6.65 31.94 2.13
N ALA A 133 -6.51 30.75 1.55
CA ALA A 133 -5.78 29.65 2.17
C ALA A 133 -4.29 29.96 2.34
N ARG A 134 -3.72 29.54 3.47
CA ARG A 134 -2.30 29.66 3.79
C ARG A 134 -1.77 28.33 4.28
N VAL A 135 -0.51 28.04 3.97
CA VAL A 135 0.20 26.88 4.54
C VAL A 135 0.33 27.09 6.04
N VAL A 136 -0.13 26.12 6.82
CA VAL A 136 -0.07 26.14 8.29
C VAL A 136 0.98 25.20 8.86
N ARG A 137 1.28 24.10 8.14
CA ARG A 137 2.32 23.11 8.49
C ARG A 137 2.63 22.22 7.30
N TYR A 138 3.61 21.35 7.42
CA TYR A 138 3.95 20.32 6.44
C TYR A 138 3.80 18.92 7.06
N LEU A 139 3.40 17.95 6.25
CA LEU A 139 3.45 16.53 6.57
C LEU A 139 4.89 16.04 6.43
N ASN A 140 5.31 15.14 7.31
CA ASN A 140 6.64 14.54 7.22
C ASN A 140 6.74 13.61 6.01
N GLN A 141 7.83 13.73 5.26
CA GLN A 141 8.17 12.75 4.22
C GLN A 141 9.06 11.68 4.86
N ALA A 142 8.60 10.43 4.86
CA ALA A 142 9.44 9.30 5.23
C ALA A 142 10.39 8.94 4.06
N PRO A 143 11.49 8.22 4.36
CA PRO A 143 12.60 7.87 3.45
C PRO A 143 12.21 7.35 2.07
N SER A 144 11.26 6.43 2.08
CA SER A 144 10.83 5.67 0.91
C SER A 144 9.91 6.45 -0.03
N GLY A 145 9.82 7.78 0.11
CA GLY A 145 8.81 8.60 -0.55
C GLY A 145 7.40 8.43 0.05
N VAL A 146 7.29 7.69 1.16
CA VAL A 146 6.04 7.50 1.89
C VAL A 146 5.83 8.72 2.80
N VAL A 147 4.80 9.53 2.55
CA VAL A 147 4.45 10.62 3.46
C VAL A 147 3.90 10.03 4.76
N ASP A 148 4.51 10.37 5.90
CA ASP A 148 3.96 10.09 7.22
C ASP A 148 2.86 11.10 7.50
N TYR A 149 1.63 10.71 7.19
CA TYR A 149 0.43 11.54 7.42
C TYR A 149 0.12 11.77 8.91
N CYS A 150 0.79 11.07 9.83
CA CYS A 150 0.58 11.21 11.27
C CYS A 150 1.57 12.20 11.91
N ALA A 151 2.76 12.36 11.35
CA ALA A 151 3.76 13.29 11.84
C ALA A 151 3.76 14.61 11.05
N THR A 152 3.73 15.73 11.75
CA THR A 152 3.72 17.09 11.15
C THR A 152 4.85 17.94 11.70
N VAL A 153 5.29 18.89 10.88
CA VAL A 153 6.35 19.87 11.21
C VAL A 153 5.95 21.26 10.74
N ASN A 154 6.54 22.28 11.35
CA ASN A 154 6.09 23.66 11.16
C ASN A 154 6.74 24.31 9.94
N THR A 155 7.89 23.82 9.49
CA THR A 155 8.60 24.36 8.33
C THR A 155 8.89 23.30 7.27
N LEU A 156 9.03 23.74 6.01
CA LEU A 156 9.43 22.87 4.90
C LEU A 156 10.83 22.28 5.12
N THR A 157 11.74 23.07 5.70
CA THR A 157 13.12 22.64 6.00
C THR A 157 13.13 21.49 7.00
N GLU A 158 12.28 21.55 8.04
CA GLU A 158 12.11 20.46 9.00
C GLU A 158 11.59 19.19 8.31
N ALA A 159 10.59 19.32 7.42
CA ALA A 159 9.99 18.19 6.71
C ALA A 159 11.04 17.45 5.86
N MET A 160 11.83 18.20 5.10
CA MET A 160 12.90 17.64 4.26
C MET A 160 14.05 17.04 5.09
N THR A 161 14.31 17.57 6.29
CA THR A 161 15.41 17.09 7.14
C THR A 161 15.03 15.83 7.91
N TYR A 162 13.77 15.72 8.33
CA TYR A 162 13.24 14.50 8.95
C TYR A 162 13.33 13.29 8.01
N GLY A 163 12.97 13.46 6.73
CA GLY A 163 13.13 12.42 5.71
C GLY A 163 14.56 11.89 5.64
N ARG A 164 15.55 12.80 5.51
CA ARG A 164 16.98 12.43 5.49
C ARG A 164 17.48 11.69 6.73
N GLN A 165 16.97 12.05 7.91
CA GLN A 165 17.39 11.39 9.16
C GLN A 165 16.87 9.96 9.25
N LEU A 166 15.67 9.70 8.73
CA LEU A 166 15.11 8.36 8.66
C LEU A 166 15.76 7.54 7.53
N ASP A 167 16.10 8.14 6.39
CA ASP A 167 16.78 7.46 5.26
C ASP A 167 18.06 6.82 5.78
N ARG A 168 18.81 7.62 6.53
CA ARG A 168 20.03 7.19 7.20
C ARG A 168 19.79 6.06 8.20
N LYS A 169 18.67 6.05 8.93
CA LYS A 169 18.35 4.96 9.86
C LYS A 169 18.00 3.67 9.13
N GLU A 170 17.22 3.74 8.06
CA GLU A 170 16.86 2.58 7.24
C GLU A 170 18.08 2.00 6.51
N GLU A 171 18.94 2.85 5.94
CA GLU A 171 20.23 2.42 5.37
C GLU A 171 21.12 1.70 6.39
N LEU A 172 21.18 2.21 7.62
CA LEU A 172 21.95 1.59 8.71
C LEU A 172 21.36 0.23 9.15
N GLU A 173 20.03 0.11 9.19
CA GLU A 173 19.35 -1.16 9.49
C GLU A 173 19.54 -2.19 8.35
N LEU A 174 19.43 -1.76 7.09
CA LEU A 174 19.72 -2.62 5.92
C LEU A 174 21.18 -3.10 5.93
N ALA A 175 22.13 -2.23 6.28
CA ALA A 175 23.53 -2.61 6.43
C ALA A 175 23.74 -3.65 7.54
N ARG A 176 23.04 -3.52 8.68
CA ARG A 176 23.06 -4.51 9.77
C ARG A 176 22.48 -5.86 9.34
N LEU A 177 21.35 -5.85 8.64
CA LEU A 177 20.69 -7.05 8.14
C LEU A 177 21.57 -7.79 7.12
N ASN A 178 22.16 -7.09 6.15
CA ASN A 178 23.07 -7.69 5.17
C ASN A 178 24.32 -8.28 5.84
N SER A 179 24.87 -7.59 6.84
CA SER A 179 26.01 -8.12 7.62
C SER A 179 25.64 -9.41 8.35
N SER A 180 24.43 -9.47 8.93
CA SER A 180 23.91 -10.66 9.61
C SER A 180 23.66 -11.82 8.64
N LEU A 181 23.14 -11.53 7.44
CA LEU A 181 22.94 -12.53 6.38
C LEU A 181 24.28 -13.14 5.93
N HIS A 182 25.30 -12.31 5.73
CA HIS A 182 26.64 -12.78 5.38
C HIS A 182 27.24 -13.69 6.47
N ALA A 183 27.08 -13.33 7.74
CA ALA A 183 27.54 -14.17 8.85
C ALA A 183 26.84 -15.55 8.86
N LEU A 184 25.52 -15.58 8.66
CA LEU A 184 24.76 -16.83 8.57
C LEU A 184 25.17 -17.68 7.37
N GLN A 185 25.44 -17.07 6.21
CA GLN A 185 25.94 -17.78 5.04
C GLN A 185 27.31 -18.40 5.28
N GLN A 186 28.21 -17.70 5.99
CA GLN A 186 29.51 -18.25 6.39
C GLN A 186 29.36 -19.42 7.36
N GLN A 187 28.48 -19.30 8.36
CA GLN A 187 28.20 -20.37 9.31
C GLN A 187 27.63 -21.62 8.62
N LYS A 188 26.71 -21.43 7.66
CA LYS A 188 26.19 -22.52 6.83
C LYS A 188 27.28 -23.23 6.02
N LYS A 189 28.20 -22.47 5.40
CA LYS A 189 29.34 -23.05 4.67
C LYS A 189 30.28 -23.83 5.58
N ALA A 190 30.59 -23.31 6.77
CA ALA A 190 31.42 -24.00 7.75
C ALA A 190 30.79 -25.32 8.22
N LEU A 191 29.48 -25.33 8.48
CA LEU A 191 28.73 -26.54 8.83
C LEU A 191 28.73 -27.58 7.70
N GLN A 192 28.59 -27.14 6.45
CA GLN A 192 28.68 -28.03 5.28
C GLN A 192 30.06 -28.67 5.14
N GLN A 193 31.13 -27.90 5.37
CA GLN A 193 32.50 -28.42 5.36
C GLN A 193 32.75 -29.41 6.51
N GLN A 194 32.24 -29.15 7.71
CA GLN A 194 32.29 -30.10 8.83
C GLN A 194 31.51 -31.39 8.56
N HIS A 195 30.37 -31.30 7.87
CA HIS A 195 29.59 -32.50 7.49
C HIS A 195 30.35 -33.34 6.46
N GLN A 196 31.02 -32.71 5.50
CA GLN A 196 31.87 -33.38 4.51
C GLN A 196 33.10 -34.04 5.17
N SER A 197 33.73 -33.40 6.16
CA SER A 197 34.87 -33.99 6.87
C SER A 197 34.45 -35.14 7.80
N ASN A 198 33.28 -35.06 8.44
CA ASN A 198 32.77 -36.12 9.33
C ASN A 198 32.15 -37.30 8.56
N GLY A 199 31.66 -37.09 7.34
CA GLY A 199 31.16 -38.16 6.46
C GLY A 199 32.25 -39.11 5.94
N VAL A 200 33.53 -38.70 5.98
CA VAL A 200 34.68 -39.54 5.60
C VAL A 200 35.15 -40.43 6.77
N LEU A 201 34.68 -40.21 8.00
CA LEU A 201 35.14 -40.91 9.22
C LEU A 201 34.17 -42.00 9.75
N ARG A 202 33.07 -42.31 9.04
CA ARG A 202 32.17 -43.44 9.33
C ARG A 202 31.99 -44.27 8.05
N SER A 203 32.24 -45.57 7.93
CA SER A 203 32.83 -46.61 8.79
C SER A 203 32.88 -47.89 7.94
N ASP A 204 34.08 -48.39 7.58
CA ASP A 204 34.28 -49.78 7.14
C ASP A 204 34.32 -50.71 8.37
N ARG A 205 33.17 -50.91 9.03
CA ARG A 205 33.02 -52.03 9.98
C ARG A 205 31.66 -52.71 9.79
N PRO A 206 31.64 -54.01 9.43
CA PRO A 206 30.40 -54.76 9.33
C PRO A 206 29.82 -54.99 10.73
N LEU A 207 28.52 -54.74 10.89
CA LEU A 207 27.79 -54.97 12.12
C LEU A 207 27.45 -56.46 12.24
N GLU A 208 28.06 -57.15 13.20
CA GLU A 208 27.62 -58.49 13.63
C GLU A 208 26.31 -58.38 14.43
N VAL A 209 25.28 -59.09 13.96
CA VAL A 209 24.00 -59.22 14.67
C VAL A 209 24.07 -60.44 15.60
N ARG A 210 24.20 -60.21 16.90
CA ARG A 210 23.96 -61.24 17.94
C ARG A 210 22.46 -61.34 18.22
N GLN A 211 21.87 -62.50 17.94
CA GLN A 211 20.51 -62.84 18.39
C GLN A 211 20.53 -63.29 19.85
N HIS A 212 19.75 -62.63 20.71
CA HIS A 212 19.32 -63.19 21.99
C HIS A 212 17.97 -62.63 22.45
N GLY A 213 17.08 -63.56 22.85
CA GLY A 213 16.28 -63.43 24.06
C GLY A 213 14.91 -62.76 23.96
N GLN A 214 13.87 -63.57 24.12
CA GLN A 214 12.48 -63.18 24.35
C GLN A 214 12.33 -62.28 25.58
N GLY A 215 11.56 -61.19 25.42
CA GLY A 215 11.05 -60.35 26.50
C GLY A 215 10.46 -59.09 25.87
N GLN A 216 9.14 -58.98 25.80
CA GLN A 216 8.48 -57.81 25.20
C GLN A 216 8.80 -56.53 26.00
N PRO A 217 9.41 -55.50 25.40
CA PRO A 217 9.50 -54.18 26.01
C PRO A 217 8.36 -53.32 25.46
N GLU A 218 7.45 -52.85 26.32
CA GLU A 218 6.67 -51.68 25.97
C GLU A 218 7.64 -50.53 25.64
N THR A 219 7.65 -50.11 24.38
CA THR A 219 8.68 -49.20 23.87
C THR A 219 8.44 -47.77 24.35
N ILE A 220 9.52 -47.06 24.68
CA ILE A 220 9.56 -45.60 24.99
C ILE A 220 8.86 -44.76 23.90
N LEU A 221 8.77 -45.31 22.68
CA LEU A 221 8.05 -44.73 21.55
C LEU A 221 6.53 -44.60 21.81
N GLY A 222 5.93 -45.56 22.52
CA GLY A 222 4.51 -45.55 22.88
C GLY A 222 4.16 -44.44 23.88
N TRP A 223 5.06 -44.11 24.81
CA TRP A 223 4.89 -42.99 25.74
C TRP A 223 4.98 -41.63 25.03
N ARG A 224 5.97 -41.46 24.14
CA ARG A 224 6.14 -40.22 23.38
C ARG A 224 4.97 -39.95 22.42
N LEU A 225 4.42 -41.00 21.80
CA LEU A 225 3.29 -40.86 20.88
C LEU A 225 2.02 -40.43 21.61
N LYS A 226 1.74 -40.99 22.80
CA LYS A 226 0.59 -40.58 23.63
C LYS A 226 0.67 -39.11 24.06
N HIS A 227 1.85 -38.62 24.43
CA HIS A 227 2.03 -37.21 24.81
C HIS A 227 1.94 -36.24 23.63
N VAL A 228 2.43 -36.62 22.44
CA VAL A 228 2.29 -35.81 21.23
C VAL A 228 0.83 -35.74 20.78
N VAL A 229 0.10 -36.86 20.81
CA VAL A 229 -1.33 -36.88 20.46
C VAL A 229 -2.15 -36.03 21.44
N MET A 230 -1.86 -36.09 22.74
CA MET A 230 -2.56 -35.27 23.74
C MET A 230 -2.26 -33.77 23.60
N ALA A 231 -1.02 -33.39 23.27
CA ALA A 231 -0.64 -32.00 23.03
C ALA A 231 -1.32 -31.41 21.77
N VAL A 232 -1.45 -32.21 20.71
CA VAL A 232 -2.14 -31.81 19.47
C VAL A 232 -3.64 -31.61 19.72
N LEU A 233 -4.28 -32.48 20.51
CA LEU A 233 -5.70 -32.35 20.86
C LEU A 233 -5.99 -31.10 21.71
N ILE A 234 -5.10 -30.79 22.66
CA ILE A 234 -5.19 -29.56 23.48
C ILE A 234 -5.00 -28.32 22.59
N PHE A 235 -4.05 -28.35 21.66
CA PHE A 235 -3.81 -27.23 20.74
C PHE A 235 -5.00 -26.99 19.80
N LEU A 236 -5.64 -28.05 19.30
CA LEU A 236 -6.85 -27.96 18.47
C LEU A 236 -8.07 -27.44 19.25
N PHE A 237 -8.14 -27.67 20.56
CA PHE A 237 -9.23 -27.17 21.40
C PHE A 237 -9.05 -25.69 21.78
N ILE A 238 -7.82 -25.22 21.95
CA ILE A 238 -7.50 -23.83 22.33
C ILE A 238 -7.44 -22.89 21.11
N ALA A 239 -6.96 -23.37 19.96
CA ALA A 239 -6.72 -22.53 18.79
C ALA A 239 -7.99 -22.14 18.00
N GLY A 240 -9.15 -22.70 18.37
CA GLY A 240 -10.45 -22.38 17.77
C GLY A 240 -10.61 -22.82 16.30
N PRO A 241 -11.85 -22.76 15.76
CA PRO A 241 -12.18 -23.31 14.45
C PRO A 241 -11.40 -22.71 13.27
N ALA A 242 -10.80 -21.52 13.43
CA ALA A 242 -10.00 -20.86 12.41
C ALA A 242 -8.66 -21.58 12.12
N VAL A 243 -8.03 -22.20 13.12
CA VAL A 243 -6.73 -22.88 12.94
C VAL A 243 -6.91 -24.30 12.39
N ALA A 244 -8.00 -24.98 12.76
CA ALA A 244 -8.38 -26.26 12.17
C ALA A 244 -8.65 -26.13 10.65
N TRP A 245 -9.23 -25.01 10.21
CA TRP A 245 -9.47 -24.73 8.80
C TRP A 245 -8.17 -24.47 8.02
N LEU A 246 -7.20 -23.77 8.62
CA LEU A 246 -5.88 -23.52 8.02
C LEU A 246 -5.05 -24.80 7.89
N LEU A 247 -5.11 -25.68 8.90
CA LEU A 247 -4.43 -26.99 8.85
C LEU A 247 -5.04 -27.90 7.78
N TRP A 248 -6.37 -27.90 7.63
CA TRP A 248 -7.05 -28.65 6.55
C TRP A 248 -6.69 -28.12 5.16
N LEU A 249 -6.56 -26.80 5.00
CA LEU A 249 -6.11 -26.17 3.76
C LEU A 249 -4.66 -26.56 3.40
N LEU A 250 -3.77 -26.61 4.39
CA LEU A 250 -2.37 -27.00 4.18
C LEU A 250 -2.22 -28.49 3.87
N LEU A 251 -3.02 -29.35 4.50
CA LEU A 251 -3.00 -30.80 4.24
C LEU A 251 -3.66 -31.16 2.90
N SER A 252 -4.69 -30.42 2.46
CA SER A 252 -5.32 -30.64 1.14
C SER A 252 -4.42 -30.23 -0.02
N GLN A 253 -3.57 -29.20 0.13
CA GLN A 253 -2.59 -28.85 -0.89
C GLN A 253 -1.44 -29.84 -0.99
N ALA A 254 -1.04 -30.48 0.12
CA ALA A 254 -0.06 -31.56 0.11
C ALA A 254 -0.59 -32.84 -0.56
N TRP A 255 -1.91 -33.07 -0.56
CA TRP A 255 -2.53 -34.24 -1.20
C TRP A 255 -2.70 -34.08 -2.73
N TYR A 256 -2.78 -32.84 -3.23
CA TYR A 256 -3.01 -32.56 -4.66
C TYR A 256 -1.72 -32.37 -5.48
N SER A 257 -0.55 -32.26 -4.85
CA SER A 257 0.73 -32.09 -5.55
C SER A 257 1.41 -33.40 -5.98
N ASP A 258 0.83 -34.57 -5.66
CA ASP A 258 1.50 -35.88 -5.85
C ASP A 258 0.76 -36.87 -6.75
N THR A 259 -0.24 -36.44 -7.54
CA THR A 259 -0.86 -37.28 -8.57
C THR A 259 -0.43 -36.86 -9.98
N SER A 260 0.79 -37.22 -10.37
CA SER A 260 1.13 -37.38 -11.78
C SER A 260 0.55 -38.70 -12.28
N PHE A 261 -0.75 -38.69 -12.60
CA PHE A 261 -1.43 -39.80 -13.27
C PHE A 261 -2.03 -39.29 -14.57
N SER A 262 -1.27 -39.43 -15.67
CA SER A 262 -1.79 -39.24 -17.03
C SER A 262 -2.40 -40.57 -17.50
N PRO A 263 -3.70 -40.65 -17.85
CA PRO A 263 -4.23 -41.83 -18.49
C PRO A 263 -3.83 -41.85 -19.98
N PRO A 264 -3.63 -43.04 -20.58
CA PRO A 264 -3.30 -43.14 -21.99
C PRO A 264 -4.52 -42.79 -22.86
N LEU A 265 -4.29 -41.96 -23.87
CA LEU A 265 -5.23 -41.75 -24.97
C LEU A 265 -5.22 -42.99 -25.87
N SER A 266 -6.33 -43.74 -25.89
CA SER A 266 -6.65 -44.63 -27.00
C SER A 266 -8.17 -44.84 -27.14
N SER A 267 -8.66 -44.46 -28.32
CA SER A 267 -9.81 -45.01 -29.06
C SER A 267 -11.16 -45.14 -28.36
N LEU A 268 -12.15 -44.34 -28.79
CA LEU A 268 -13.42 -44.80 -29.40
C LEU A 268 -14.37 -43.60 -29.64
N PHE A 269 -14.77 -43.46 -30.91
CA PHE A 269 -15.84 -42.60 -31.50
C PHE A 269 -15.67 -41.08 -31.48
#